data_AF-A0A9I9DVF9-F1
#
_entry.id   AF-A0A9I9DVF9-F1
#
_cell.length_a   1.000
_cell.length_b   1.000
_cell.length_c   1.000
_cell.angle_alpha   90.00
_cell.angle_beta   90.00
_cell.angle_gamma   90.00
#
_symmetry.space_group_name_H-M   'P 1'
#
loop_
_entity.id
_entity.type
_entity.pdbx_description
1 polymer ?
#
loop_
_entity_poly.entity_id
_entity_poly.type
_entity_poly.pdbx_seq_one_letter_code
_entity_poly.pdbx_strand_id
1 'polypeptide(L)'
;VDIGNNSPNCQNVSAIPDSKSPENDPPLFVLQEAIESVNASSPIILTVDFSKSSSSPSQLAYFVLYFTEVLNFTSEDNRTMNIFIDSVLMSTITTSIHKCTVVTLFPVHVKASTANVTLAAANSSVPFPPLITAMEVFTKVNATNVTGDNIDIVAGDSTPSMRFTFLSFVLILCVSVLANLT
;
A
#
# COMPACT_ATOMS: atom_id res chain seq x y z
N VAL A 1 1.25 7.45 -7.40
CA VAL A 1 -0.01 6.95 -6.81
C VAL A 1 -0.97 8.11 -6.71
N ASP A 2 -1.90 8.19 -7.65
CA ASP A 2 -2.93 9.22 -7.65
C ASP A 2 -4.20 8.64 -7.02
N ILE A 3 -4.44 8.94 -5.74
CA ILE A 3 -5.76 8.78 -5.10
C ILE A 3 -6.50 10.12 -5.22
N GLY A 4 -6.53 10.66 -6.43
CA GLY A 4 -7.10 11.97 -6.75
C GLY A 4 -8.61 11.98 -6.55
N ASN A 5 -9.06 12.74 -5.55
CA ASN A 5 -10.46 13.12 -5.28
C ASN A 5 -11.54 12.15 -5.76
N ASN A 6 -12.01 11.31 -4.84
CA ASN A 6 -13.14 10.39 -5.00
C ASN A 6 -12.88 9.28 -6.03
N SER A 7 -12.35 8.14 -5.57
CA SER A 7 -12.93 6.88 -6.03
C SER A 7 -14.42 6.93 -5.64
N PRO A 8 -15.38 6.98 -6.58
CA PRO A 8 -16.79 7.24 -6.26
C PRO A 8 -17.46 6.09 -5.49
N ASN A 9 -16.74 4.97 -5.34
CA ASN A 9 -17.16 3.77 -4.64
C ASN A 9 -16.44 3.61 -3.28
N CYS A 10 -15.82 4.66 -2.73
CA CYS A 10 -15.12 4.60 -1.44
C CYS A 10 -15.57 5.73 -0.49
N GLN A 11 -15.53 5.44 0.81
CA GLN A 11 -15.83 6.36 1.91
C GLN A 11 -14.69 6.36 2.92
N ASN A 12 -14.37 7.53 3.51
CA ASN A 12 -13.43 7.59 4.64
C ASN A 12 -14.13 7.11 5.92
N VAL A 13 -13.45 6.27 6.69
CA VAL A 13 -13.93 5.70 7.96
C VAL A 13 -12.86 5.80 9.04
N SER A 14 -13.26 6.01 10.28
CA SER A 14 -12.35 6.05 11.43
C SER A 14 -12.10 4.64 11.97
N ALA A 15 -10.82 4.32 12.18
CA ALA A 15 -10.32 2.99 12.53
C ALA A 15 -9.65 2.95 13.92
N ILE A 16 -9.60 1.78 14.57
CA ILE A 16 -8.96 1.59 15.87
C ILE A 16 -7.75 0.63 15.79
N PRO A 17 -6.50 1.14 15.77
CA PRO A 17 -5.31 0.31 15.98
C PRO A 17 -5.15 -0.06 17.46
N ASP A 18 -4.32 -1.06 17.79
CA ASP A 18 -3.82 -1.21 19.15
C ASP A 18 -2.82 -0.12 19.53
N SER A 19 -2.54 0.01 20.82
CA SER A 19 -1.45 0.84 21.36
C SER A 19 -0.05 0.26 21.11
N LYS A 20 0.08 -0.71 20.20
CA LYS A 20 1.36 -1.30 19.76
C LYS A 20 1.59 -0.87 18.32
N SER A 21 2.82 -0.51 18.00
CA SER A 21 3.16 -0.23 16.61
C SER A 21 3.28 -1.54 15.83
N PRO A 22 2.75 -1.62 14.60
CA PRO A 22 2.87 -2.80 13.75
C PRO A 22 4.21 -2.83 13.00
N GLU A 23 4.36 -3.75 12.05
CA GLU A 23 5.54 -3.83 11.18
C GLU A 23 5.82 -2.47 10.50
N ASN A 24 7.10 -2.09 10.40
CA ASN A 24 7.62 -0.83 9.83
C ASN A 24 7.27 0.47 10.57
N ASP A 25 6.64 0.41 11.75
CA ASP A 25 6.38 1.56 12.64
C ASP A 25 5.67 2.77 11.97
N PRO A 26 4.56 2.57 11.23
CA PRO A 26 3.82 3.64 10.56
C PRO A 26 3.22 4.64 11.58
N PRO A 27 3.19 5.96 11.26
CA PRO A 27 2.69 6.96 12.21
C PRO A 27 1.24 6.71 12.64
N LEU A 28 0.99 6.67 13.95
CA LEU A 28 -0.29 6.25 14.54
C LEU A 28 -1.53 7.01 14.01
N PHE A 29 -1.39 8.27 13.59
CA PHE A 29 -2.49 9.03 13.00
C PHE A 29 -2.94 8.48 11.64
N VAL A 30 -2.02 7.90 10.86
CA VAL A 30 -2.35 7.20 9.60
C VAL A 30 -3.18 5.95 9.90
N LEU A 31 -2.89 5.27 11.02
CA LEU A 31 -3.60 4.07 11.43
C LEU A 31 -5.03 4.30 11.94
N GLN A 32 -5.44 5.56 12.16
CA GLN A 32 -6.76 5.94 12.69
C GLN A 32 -7.79 6.28 11.60
N GLU A 33 -7.40 6.31 10.32
CA GLU A 33 -8.29 6.47 9.18
C GLU A 33 -8.13 5.30 8.19
N ALA A 34 -9.16 5.01 7.42
CA ALA A 34 -9.11 4.11 6.28
C ALA A 34 -10.06 4.58 5.18
N ILE A 35 -9.82 4.14 3.94
CA ILE A 35 -10.87 4.10 2.93
C ILE A 35 -11.53 2.72 2.98
N GLU A 36 -12.86 2.72 3.03
CA GLU A 36 -13.70 1.53 2.91
C GLU A 36 -14.52 1.65 1.61
N SER A 37 -14.75 0.52 0.92
CA SER A 37 -15.64 0.49 -0.24
C SER A 37 -17.11 0.62 0.18
N VAL A 38 -17.94 1.27 -0.65
CA VAL A 38 -19.38 1.45 -0.38
C VAL A 38 -20.17 0.14 -0.39
N ASN A 39 -19.63 -0.96 -0.92
CA ASN A 39 -20.19 -2.31 -0.81
C ASN A 39 -19.15 -3.40 -1.09
N ALA A 40 -19.40 -4.62 -0.63
CA ALA A 40 -18.48 -5.75 -0.79
C ALA A 40 -18.32 -6.27 -2.23
N SER A 41 -19.27 -5.99 -3.12
CA SER A 41 -19.14 -6.32 -4.55
C SER A 41 -18.27 -5.32 -5.33
N SER A 42 -17.91 -4.19 -4.71
CA SER A 42 -17.10 -3.13 -5.31
C SER A 42 -15.68 -3.19 -4.74
N PRO A 43 -14.66 -3.51 -5.55
CA PRO A 43 -13.27 -3.54 -5.07
C PRO A 43 -12.70 -2.13 -4.92
N ILE A 44 -11.74 -1.98 -4.00
CA ILE A 44 -10.83 -0.83 -4.01
C ILE A 44 -9.72 -1.14 -5.03
N ILE A 45 -9.39 -0.19 -5.91
CA ILE A 45 -8.29 -0.30 -6.87
C ILE A 45 -7.34 0.87 -6.64
N LEU A 46 -6.07 0.56 -6.38
CA LEU A 46 -4.99 1.53 -6.21
C LEU A 46 -3.96 1.35 -7.34
N THR A 47 -3.82 2.36 -8.19
CA THR A 47 -2.84 2.36 -9.29
C THR A 47 -1.53 2.98 -8.83
N VAL A 48 -0.43 2.23 -8.97
CA VAL A 48 0.91 2.64 -8.58
C VAL A 48 1.77 2.82 -9.83
N ASP A 49 2.25 4.04 -10.05
CA ASP A 49 3.11 4.40 -11.17
C ASP A 49 4.58 4.04 -10.90
N PHE A 50 5.23 3.41 -11.87
CA PHE A 50 6.63 3.02 -11.82
C PHE A 50 7.43 3.78 -12.86
N SER A 51 8.47 4.50 -12.41
CA SER A 51 9.35 5.28 -13.29
C SER A 51 10.05 4.35 -14.29
N LYS A 52 9.73 4.50 -15.59
CA LYS A 52 10.39 3.74 -16.67
C LYS A 52 11.87 4.09 -16.74
N SER A 53 12.75 3.15 -16.36
CA SER A 53 14.14 3.21 -16.80
C SER A 53 14.27 2.55 -18.17
N SER A 54 14.98 3.20 -19.10
CA SER A 54 15.34 2.62 -20.39
C SER A 54 16.23 1.37 -20.27
N SER A 55 16.91 1.19 -19.13
CA SER A 55 17.80 0.05 -18.85
C SER A 55 17.14 -1.12 -18.12
N SER A 56 15.84 -1.06 -17.77
CA SER A 56 15.14 -2.18 -17.12
C SER A 56 13.65 -2.20 -17.47
N PRO A 57 13.21 -3.12 -18.37
CA PRO A 57 11.81 -3.24 -18.78
C PRO A 57 10.91 -3.95 -17.75
N SER A 58 11.49 -4.42 -16.63
CA SER A 58 10.74 -4.92 -15.48
C SER A 58 11.47 -4.54 -14.20
N GLN A 59 10.72 -4.37 -13.12
CA GLN A 59 11.22 -3.92 -11.81
C GLN A 59 10.74 -4.88 -10.71
N LEU A 60 11.53 -4.99 -9.64
CA LEU A 60 11.08 -5.66 -8.42
C LEU A 60 10.55 -4.60 -7.46
N ALA A 61 9.30 -4.78 -7.05
CA ALA A 61 8.63 -3.95 -6.07
C ALA A 61 8.41 -4.73 -4.76
N TYR A 62 8.40 -3.99 -3.67
CA TYR A 62 7.98 -4.40 -2.34
C TYR A 62 6.74 -3.58 -2.00
N PHE A 63 5.62 -4.23 -1.67
CA PHE A 63 4.41 -3.53 -1.21
C PHE A 63 4.18 -3.84 0.27
N VAL A 64 3.95 -2.81 1.09
CA VAL A 64 3.33 -2.96 2.41
C VAL A 64 1.89 -2.47 2.30
N LEU A 65 0.95 -3.24 2.83
CA LEU A 65 -0.45 -2.84 2.94
C LEU A 65 -0.88 -2.95 4.41
N TYR A 66 -1.51 -1.89 4.91
CA TYR A 66 -1.93 -1.74 6.30
C TYR A 66 -3.46 -1.77 6.40
N PHE A 67 -4.01 -2.56 7.32
CA PHE A 67 -5.45 -2.77 7.47
C PHE A 67 -5.85 -2.68 8.94
N THR A 68 -6.51 -1.58 9.32
CA THR A 68 -7.06 -1.37 10.66
C THR A 68 -8.59 -1.34 10.59
N GLU A 69 -9.28 -2.03 11.50
CA GLU A 69 -10.75 -2.09 11.49
C GLU A 69 -11.45 -0.85 12.05
N VAL A 70 -12.70 -0.65 11.59
CA VAL A 70 -13.56 0.48 11.94
C VAL A 70 -14.09 0.42 13.37
N LEU A 71 -14.41 1.59 13.95
CA LEU A 71 -14.89 1.73 15.35
C LEU A 71 -16.05 0.79 15.77
N ASN A 72 -16.92 0.44 14.82
CA ASN A 72 -18.14 -0.34 15.08
C ASN A 72 -17.98 -1.84 14.76
N PHE A 73 -16.78 -2.31 14.39
CA PHE A 73 -16.52 -3.71 14.09
C PHE A 73 -16.44 -4.51 15.40
N THR A 74 -17.18 -5.61 15.51
CA THR A 74 -17.25 -6.42 16.73
C THR A 74 -16.26 -7.60 16.70
N SER A 75 -16.12 -8.33 17.82
CA SER A 75 -15.29 -9.52 17.90
C SER A 75 -15.84 -10.74 17.15
N GLU A 76 -17.08 -10.69 16.67
CA GLU A 76 -17.70 -11.74 15.85
C GLU A 76 -17.58 -11.42 14.35
N ASP A 77 -17.42 -10.14 14.00
CA ASP A 77 -17.23 -9.70 12.62
C ASP A 77 -15.83 -10.05 12.09
N ASN A 78 -15.75 -10.46 10.83
CA ASN A 78 -14.52 -10.95 10.21
C ASN A 78 -14.46 -10.50 8.73
N ARG A 79 -13.70 -9.43 8.44
CA ARG A 79 -13.53 -8.90 7.08
C ARG A 79 -12.40 -9.66 6.40
N THR A 80 -12.77 -10.64 5.58
CA THR A 80 -11.81 -11.39 4.77
C THR A 80 -11.69 -10.77 3.37
N MET A 81 -10.47 -10.45 2.95
CA MET A 81 -10.18 -9.74 1.71
C MET A 81 -9.14 -10.49 0.87
N ASN A 82 -9.33 -10.47 -0.44
CA ASN A 82 -8.38 -10.92 -1.44
C ASN A 82 -7.58 -9.72 -1.96
N ILE A 83 -6.26 -9.82 -1.93
CA ILE A 83 -5.30 -8.82 -2.42
C ILE A 83 -4.73 -9.34 -3.73
N PHE A 84 -5.02 -8.64 -4.83
CA PHE A 84 -4.47 -8.92 -6.15
C PHE A 84 -3.49 -7.82 -6.56
N ILE A 85 -2.48 -8.16 -7.37
CA ILE A 85 -1.69 -7.19 -8.12
C ILE A 85 -1.69 -7.62 -9.58
N ASP A 86 -2.06 -6.72 -10.48
CA ASP A 86 -2.22 -6.99 -11.93
C ASP A 86 -3.08 -8.24 -12.20
N SER A 87 -4.20 -8.35 -11.48
CA SER A 87 -5.16 -9.47 -11.49
C SER A 87 -4.63 -10.83 -11.00
N VAL A 88 -3.39 -10.92 -10.53
CA VAL A 88 -2.84 -12.13 -9.87
C VAL A 88 -3.11 -12.04 -8.37
N LEU A 89 -3.74 -13.08 -7.79
CA LEU A 89 -3.96 -13.18 -6.35
C LEU A 89 -2.62 -13.32 -5.63
N MET A 90 -2.28 -12.35 -4.77
CA MET A 90 -1.04 -12.33 -4.00
C MET A 90 -1.24 -12.78 -2.55
N SER A 91 -2.40 -12.49 -1.95
CA SER A 91 -2.73 -12.91 -0.58
C SER A 91 -4.24 -12.90 -0.34
N THR A 92 -4.68 -13.68 0.65
CA THR A 92 -6.00 -13.57 1.28
C THR A 92 -5.78 -13.34 2.77
N ILE A 93 -6.37 -12.29 3.33
CA ILE A 93 -6.27 -11.96 4.75
C ILE A 93 -7.63 -11.87 5.41
N THR A 94 -7.67 -12.07 6.73
CA THR A 94 -8.75 -11.63 7.61
C THR A 94 -8.17 -10.58 8.56
N THR A 95 -8.89 -9.49 8.78
CA THR A 95 -8.50 -8.43 9.72
C THR A 95 -8.76 -8.83 11.18
N SER A 96 -8.55 -7.93 12.13
CA SER A 96 -8.91 -8.11 13.53
C SER A 96 -9.21 -6.78 14.19
N ILE A 97 -10.19 -6.74 15.09
CA ILE A 97 -10.46 -5.55 15.91
C ILE A 97 -9.26 -5.17 16.77
N HIS A 98 -9.10 -3.86 17.00
CA HIS A 98 -8.01 -3.29 17.80
C HIS A 98 -6.61 -3.78 17.40
N LYS A 99 -6.37 -3.95 16.09
CA LYS A 99 -5.07 -4.30 15.52
C LYS A 99 -4.91 -3.67 14.15
N CYS A 100 -3.67 -3.36 13.79
CA CYS A 100 -3.31 -3.19 12.38
C CYS A 100 -2.77 -4.52 11.83
N THR A 101 -3.50 -5.14 10.90
CA THR A 101 -2.99 -6.25 10.10
C THR A 101 -2.09 -5.67 9.00
N VAL A 102 -0.84 -6.15 8.92
CA VAL A 102 0.11 -5.74 7.87
C VAL A 102 0.30 -6.89 6.89
N VAL A 103 0.39 -6.56 5.61
CA VAL A 103 0.74 -7.50 4.53
C VAL A 103 1.94 -6.97 3.76
N THR A 104 3.08 -7.62 3.95
CA THR A 104 4.30 -7.41 3.16
C THR A 104 4.30 -8.38 1.96
N LEU A 105 4.42 -7.84 0.75
CA LEU A 105 4.47 -8.58 -0.51
C LEU A 105 5.80 -8.28 -1.25
N PHE A 106 6.71 -9.25 -1.28
CA PHE A 106 7.99 -9.15 -1.98
C PHE A 106 8.53 -10.54 -2.38
N PRO A 107 9.17 -10.69 -3.56
CA PRO A 107 9.31 -9.71 -4.63
C PRO A 107 8.12 -9.72 -5.60
N VAL A 108 7.53 -8.55 -5.86
CA VAL A 108 6.49 -8.38 -6.89
C VAL A 108 7.16 -7.97 -8.21
N HIS A 109 6.95 -8.77 -9.27
CA HIS A 109 7.53 -8.53 -10.59
C HIS A 109 6.65 -7.60 -11.43
N VAL A 110 6.92 -6.30 -11.38
CA VAL A 110 6.21 -5.29 -12.16
C VAL A 110 6.76 -5.26 -13.59
N LYS A 111 5.90 -5.50 -14.58
CA LYS A 111 6.25 -5.59 -16.03
C LYS A 111 5.80 -4.40 -16.87
N ALA A 112 4.92 -3.56 -16.33
CA ALA A 112 4.43 -2.33 -16.96
C ALA A 112 5.00 -1.11 -16.21
N SER A 113 4.63 0.10 -16.64
CA SER A 113 4.89 1.33 -15.88
C SER A 113 3.84 1.64 -14.83
N THR A 114 2.89 0.74 -14.62
CA THR A 114 1.81 0.83 -13.63
C THR A 114 1.57 -0.57 -13.08
N ALA A 115 1.30 -0.70 -11.79
CA ALA A 115 0.69 -1.89 -11.22
C ALA A 115 -0.66 -1.52 -10.57
N ASN A 116 -1.68 -2.34 -10.77
CA ASN A 116 -2.97 -2.18 -10.14
C ASN A 116 -3.11 -3.13 -8.95
N VAL A 117 -3.14 -2.57 -7.75
CA VAL A 117 -3.43 -3.28 -6.51
C VAL A 117 -4.94 -3.29 -6.33
N THR A 118 -5.56 -4.47 -6.32
CA THR A 118 -7.01 -4.62 -6.19
C THR A 118 -7.33 -5.34 -4.89
N LEU A 119 -8.18 -4.72 -4.07
CA LEU A 119 -8.71 -5.28 -2.83
C LEU A 119 -10.18 -5.62 -3.04
N ALA A 120 -10.54 -6.90 -2.96
CA ALA A 120 -11.91 -7.36 -3.08
C ALA A 120 -12.32 -8.12 -1.81
N ALA A 121 -13.60 -8.08 -1.44
CA ALA A 121 -14.12 -9.00 -0.43
C ALA A 121 -13.90 -10.45 -0.89
N ALA A 122 -13.46 -11.31 0.02
CA ALA A 122 -13.40 -12.75 -0.24
C ALA A 122 -14.81 -13.35 -0.14
N ASN A 123 -15.04 -14.49 -0.78
CA ASN A 123 -16.33 -15.20 -0.74
C ASN A 123 -16.61 -15.74 0.66
N SER A 124 -17.27 -14.95 1.50
CA SER A 124 -17.75 -15.30 2.83
C SER A 124 -19.29 -15.26 2.90
N SER A 125 -19.87 -15.82 3.98
CA SER A 125 -21.31 -15.83 4.22
C SER A 125 -21.89 -14.44 4.53
N VAL A 126 -21.07 -13.55 5.11
CA VAL A 126 -21.38 -12.13 5.34
C VAL A 126 -20.18 -11.32 4.85
N PRO A 127 -20.16 -10.90 3.57
CA PRO A 127 -19.03 -10.18 3.00
C PRO A 127 -19.10 -8.71 3.40
N PHE A 128 -18.19 -8.29 4.27
CA PHE A 128 -17.92 -6.88 4.55
C PHE A 128 -17.20 -6.22 3.37
N PRO A 129 -17.31 -4.90 3.16
CA PRO A 129 -16.58 -4.22 2.09
C PRO A 129 -15.07 -4.36 2.23
N PRO A 130 -14.28 -4.32 1.14
CA PRO A 130 -12.85 -4.13 1.27
C PRO A 130 -12.53 -2.76 1.90
N LEU A 131 -11.49 -2.69 2.75
CA LEU A 131 -10.91 -1.44 3.27
C LEU A 131 -9.38 -1.46 3.14
N ILE A 132 -8.75 -0.28 3.27
CA ILE A 132 -7.31 -0.13 3.49
C ILE A 132 -7.00 1.16 4.23
N THR A 133 -6.05 1.07 5.16
CA THR A 133 -5.57 2.17 6.03
C THR A 133 -4.40 2.91 5.39
N ALA A 134 -3.42 2.18 4.85
CA ALA A 134 -2.30 2.76 4.11
C ALA A 134 -1.66 1.72 3.17
N MET A 135 -0.88 2.21 2.21
CA MET A 135 -0.05 1.40 1.34
C MET A 135 1.28 2.11 1.11
N GLU A 136 2.39 1.38 1.24
CA GLU A 136 3.74 1.83 0.89
C GLU A 136 4.30 0.95 -0.22
N VAL A 137 5.07 1.54 -1.15
CA VAL A 137 5.66 0.79 -2.27
C VAL A 137 7.10 1.21 -2.51
N PHE A 138 8.02 0.25 -2.38
CA PHE A 138 9.45 0.46 -2.58
C PHE A 138 9.92 -0.22 -3.87
N THR A 139 10.74 0.47 -4.66
CA THR A 139 11.32 -0.09 -5.88
C THR A 139 12.78 -0.46 -5.66
N LYS A 140 13.17 -1.66 -6.11
CA LYS A 140 14.58 -2.04 -6.22
C LYS A 140 15.15 -1.47 -7.52
N VAL A 141 15.89 -0.37 -7.42
CA VAL A 141 16.69 0.15 -8.52
C VAL A 141 18.01 -0.64 -8.58
N ASN A 142 18.27 -1.33 -9.68
CA ASN A 142 19.59 -1.88 -9.95
C ASN A 142 20.53 -0.72 -10.31
N ALA A 143 21.46 -0.38 -9.41
CA ALA A 143 22.50 0.62 -9.65
C ALA A 143 23.56 0.06 -10.62
N THR A 144 23.26 0.05 -11.91
CA THR A 144 24.24 -0.24 -12.97
C THR A 144 25.19 0.95 -13.10
N ASN A 145 26.44 0.76 -12.62
CA ASN A 145 27.61 1.65 -12.68
C ASN A 145 27.38 3.03 -13.33
N VAL A 146 27.34 4.08 -12.50
CA VAL A 146 27.38 5.47 -12.97
C VAL A 146 28.77 5.74 -13.56
N THR A 147 28.87 5.71 -14.89
CA THR A 147 30.06 6.15 -15.64
C THR A 147 29.73 7.46 -16.35
N GLY A 148 30.21 8.57 -15.81
CA GLY A 148 29.84 9.92 -16.23
C GLY A 148 30.35 11.00 -15.29
N ASP A 149 31.68 11.06 -15.13
CA ASP A 149 32.49 12.17 -14.63
C ASP A 149 31.82 13.17 -13.67
N ASN A 150 31.94 12.92 -12.35
CA ASN A 150 32.69 13.78 -11.42
C ASN A 150 32.70 13.19 -9.99
N ILE A 151 33.88 13.21 -9.34
CA ILE A 151 34.16 12.83 -7.94
C ILE A 151 34.09 11.31 -7.62
N ASP A 152 35.11 10.61 -8.12
CA ASP A 152 35.91 9.57 -7.42
C ASP A 152 36.23 9.92 -5.94
N ILE A 153 36.60 9.05 -4.99
CA ILE A 153 36.83 7.59 -4.82
C ILE A 153 36.89 7.36 -3.26
N VAL A 154 37.02 6.24 -2.51
CA VAL A 154 37.53 4.84 -2.50
C VAL A 154 36.77 4.08 -1.36
N ALA A 155 36.77 2.75 -1.17
CA ALA A 155 37.22 1.57 -1.92
C ALA A 155 36.58 0.29 -1.29
N GLY A 156 36.59 -0.84 -2.03
CA GLY A 156 36.97 -2.12 -1.43
C GLY A 156 35.95 -2.93 -0.62
N ASP A 157 34.76 -3.21 -1.16
CA ASP A 157 34.15 -4.54 -0.99
C ASP A 157 33.45 -4.97 -2.30
N SER A 158 33.33 -6.27 -2.51
CA SER A 158 32.76 -6.92 -3.69
C SER A 158 31.24 -7.17 -3.60
N THR A 159 30.58 -6.63 -2.58
CA THR A 159 29.11 -6.66 -2.48
C THR A 159 28.46 -5.58 -3.35
N PRO A 160 27.50 -5.90 -4.23
CA PRO A 160 26.77 -4.90 -5.00
C PRO A 160 25.93 -4.03 -4.06
N SER A 161 26.24 -2.75 -3.96
CA SER A 161 25.61 -1.83 -3.00
C SER A 161 24.12 -1.62 -3.29
N MET A 162 23.27 -2.40 -2.65
CA MET A 162 21.81 -2.34 -2.85
C MET A 162 21.26 -1.04 -2.28
N ARG A 163 20.77 -0.16 -3.17
CA ARG A 163 20.03 1.05 -2.79
C ARG A 163 18.56 0.87 -3.16
N PHE A 164 17.71 0.82 -2.15
CA PHE A 164 16.27 0.97 -2.32
C PHE A 164 15.97 2.47 -2.50
N THR A 165 15.27 2.83 -3.57
CA THR A 165 14.78 4.21 -3.72
C THR A 165 13.48 4.31 -2.93
N PHE A 166 13.51 5.07 -1.84
CA PHE A 166 12.40 5.20 -0.91
C PHE A 166 11.32 6.13 -1.49
N LEU A 167 10.49 5.59 -2.39
CA LEU A 167 9.23 6.20 -2.83
C LEU A 167 8.17 6.06 -1.74
N SER A 168 8.48 6.60 -0.55
CA SER A 168 7.51 6.69 0.53
C SER A 168 6.47 7.76 0.19
N PHE A 169 5.43 7.29 -0.48
CA PHE A 169 4.12 7.87 -0.35
C PHE A 169 3.49 7.25 0.89
N VAL A 170 3.72 7.85 2.08
CA VAL A 170 2.73 7.73 3.15
C VAL A 170 1.48 8.42 2.62
N LEU A 171 0.57 7.63 2.04
CA LEU A 171 -0.70 8.09 1.53
C LEU A 171 -1.59 8.42 2.73
N ILE A 172 -1.42 9.63 3.24
CA ILE A 172 -2.32 10.24 4.21
C ILE A 172 -3.67 10.40 3.48
N LEU A 173 -4.63 9.51 3.78
CA LEU A 173 -5.96 9.49 3.18
C LEU A 173 -6.88 10.63 3.70
N CYS A 174 -6.37 11.47 4.60
CA CYS A 174 -7.07 12.63 5.13
C CYS A 174 -7.39 13.63 4.00
N VAL A 175 -8.68 13.93 3.83
CA VAL A 175 -9.12 15.03 2.98
C VAL A 175 -8.59 16.34 3.55
N SER A 176 -7.75 17.04 2.78
CA SER A 176 -7.42 18.45 3.07
C SER A 176 -8.66 19.30 2.78
N VAL A 177 -9.54 19.42 3.78
CA VAL A 177 -10.71 20.28 3.71
C VAL A 177 -10.23 21.72 3.50
N LEU A 178 -10.33 22.22 2.27
CA LEU A 178 -10.05 23.61 1.96
C LEU A 178 -11.20 24.49 2.48
N ALA A 179 -11.21 24.66 3.80
CA ALA A 179 -12.15 25.52 4.50
C ALA A 179 -11.83 26.98 4.15
N ASN A 180 -12.44 27.46 3.07
CA ASN A 180 -12.56 28.90 2.81
C ASN A 180 -13.40 29.51 3.93
N LEU A 181 -12.73 29.99 4.99
CA LEU A 181 -13.35 30.88 5.96
C LEU A 181 -13.58 32.24 5.29
N THR A 182 -14.86 32.64 5.26
CA THR A 182 -15.39 34.00 5.00
C THR A 182 -14.97 34.66 3.69
#